data_AF-A0A151JJY3-F1
#
_entry.id   AF-A0A151JJY3-F1
#
_cell.length_a   1.000
_cell.length_b   1.000
_cell.length_c   1.000
_cell.angle_alpha   90.00
_cell.angle_beta   90.00
_cell.angle_gamma   90.00
#
_symmetry.space_group_name_H-M   'P 1'
#
loop_
_entity.id
_entity.type
_entity.pdbx_description
1 polymer ?
#
loop_
_entity_poly.entity_id
_entity_poly.type
_entity_poly.pdbx_seq_one_letter_code
_entity_poly.pdbx_strand_id
1 'polypeptide(L)'
;MKSDKGRCRYQNPDGWCCDQPSGESGLCYWHDPEIDKSNDDVKSQVEQWAAEGKPLDGFQLAKTNLADLNLVNRGSKVGYQCREADFYRADLSDAHFFGLDLRGSSLMKCKLVSANLHCVRLEGCNLLGADLSRARLENIDWGSELKQERQARQAKQKGDLHKAESLWQEVEEVCRGIRKQCEKQGLFETAGMFFKKEMRFRRYQMPKMSMQRVLSKLVDIFCGYGEDPLRVVLFSIFLILACASAYFFLDTTSANPIYADMTGWKFYLFEFLNAVYFSVVTFTTLGYGDISPVGMARFIAALEAFLGSFTMALFVVVFVKKMTR
;
A
#
# COMPACT_ATOMS: atom_id res chain seq x y z
N MET A 1 11.02 26.58 -36.87
CA MET A 1 11.50 26.18 -35.54
C MET A 1 12.99 26.49 -35.46
N LYS A 2 13.37 27.59 -34.81
CA LYS A 2 14.79 27.97 -34.67
C LYS A 2 15.44 27.00 -33.69
N SER A 3 16.50 26.30 -34.10
CA SER A 3 17.32 25.51 -33.19
C SER A 3 18.04 26.45 -32.23
N ASP A 4 17.64 26.46 -30.96
CA ASP A 4 18.34 27.13 -29.85
C ASP A 4 19.69 26.43 -29.61
N LYS A 5 20.66 26.68 -30.50
CA LYS A 5 22.03 26.15 -30.36
C LYS A 5 22.66 26.80 -29.12
N GLY A 6 22.77 26.03 -28.04
CA GLY A 6 23.44 26.45 -26.81
C GLY A 6 22.58 26.43 -25.54
N ARG A 7 21.30 26.02 -25.59
CA ARG A 7 20.47 25.83 -24.38
C ARG A 7 20.25 24.37 -24.05
N CYS A 8 20.06 24.09 -22.77
CA CYS A 8 19.75 22.76 -22.25
C CYS A 8 18.52 22.16 -22.96
N ARG A 9 18.66 20.89 -23.39
CA ARG A 9 17.58 20.15 -24.05
C ARG A 9 16.55 19.54 -23.10
N TYR A 10 16.74 19.67 -21.79
CA TYR A 10 15.80 19.12 -20.81
C TYR A 10 14.45 19.83 -20.87
N GLN A 11 13.39 19.05 -20.97
CA GLN A 11 12.01 19.49 -20.91
C GLN A 11 11.26 18.64 -19.89
N ASN A 12 10.54 19.29 -18.97
CA ASN A 12 9.75 18.59 -17.97
C ASN A 12 8.38 18.14 -18.53
N PRO A 13 7.62 17.28 -17.80
CA PRO A 13 6.32 16.80 -18.25
C PRO A 13 5.26 17.89 -18.46
N ASP A 14 5.40 19.05 -17.82
CA ASP A 14 4.49 20.19 -17.97
C ASP A 14 4.86 21.09 -19.17
N GLY A 15 5.92 20.74 -19.92
CA GLY A 15 6.39 21.46 -21.10
C GLY A 15 7.39 22.58 -20.83
N TRP A 16 7.82 22.79 -19.58
CA TRP A 16 8.87 23.75 -19.22
C TRP A 16 10.23 23.27 -19.76
N CYS A 17 10.95 24.17 -20.43
CA CYS A 17 12.29 23.93 -20.95
C CYS A 17 13.33 24.69 -20.13
N CYS A 18 14.44 24.02 -19.83
CA CYS A 18 15.54 24.62 -19.09
C CYS A 18 16.23 25.74 -19.89
N ASP A 19 16.46 26.90 -19.26
CA ASP A 19 17.04 28.09 -19.87
C ASP A 19 18.57 28.16 -19.78
N GLN A 20 19.18 27.21 -19.07
CA GLN A 20 20.62 27.18 -18.81
C GLN A 20 21.42 26.83 -20.07
N PRO A 21 22.68 27.31 -20.18
CA PRO A 21 23.54 26.95 -21.28
C PRO A 21 23.79 25.43 -21.30
N SER A 22 23.72 24.83 -22.49
CA SER A 22 24.06 23.42 -22.68
C SER A 22 25.58 23.22 -22.74
N GLY A 23 26.07 22.15 -22.11
CA GLY A 23 27.40 21.61 -22.34
C GLY A 23 27.46 20.73 -23.61
N GLU A 24 28.52 19.93 -23.72
CA GLU A 24 28.80 19.08 -24.89
C GLU A 24 27.73 17.99 -25.13
N SER A 25 27.11 17.47 -24.06
CA SER A 25 26.02 16.51 -24.11
C SER A 25 24.70 17.10 -24.65
N GLY A 26 24.59 18.43 -24.73
CA GLY A 26 23.34 19.14 -24.98
C GLY A 26 22.48 19.35 -23.73
N LEU A 27 22.95 18.95 -22.55
CA LEU A 27 22.31 19.21 -21.24
C LEU A 27 23.14 20.25 -20.47
N CYS A 28 22.51 20.99 -19.54
CA CYS A 28 23.24 21.88 -18.65
C CYS A 28 23.83 21.11 -17.46
N TYR A 29 24.64 21.79 -16.66
CA TYR A 29 25.23 21.26 -15.43
C TYR A 29 24.22 20.44 -14.60
N TRP A 30 23.03 20.99 -14.30
CA TRP A 30 22.03 20.33 -13.45
C TRP A 30 21.39 19.09 -14.06
N HIS A 31 21.24 19.02 -15.38
CA HIS A 31 20.50 17.95 -16.06
C HIS A 31 21.40 16.87 -16.67
N ASP A 32 22.70 17.13 -16.77
CA ASP A 32 23.64 16.19 -17.36
C ASP A 32 24.07 15.09 -16.34
N PRO A 33 23.77 13.81 -16.62
CA PRO A 33 24.18 12.69 -15.77
C PRO A 33 25.68 12.34 -15.88
N GLU A 34 26.36 12.78 -16.94
CA GLU A 34 27.79 12.50 -17.16
C GLU A 34 28.70 13.41 -16.32
N ILE A 35 28.16 14.53 -15.82
CA ILE A 35 28.88 15.44 -14.94
C ILE A 35 28.80 14.92 -13.50
N ASP A 36 29.94 14.46 -12.97
CA ASP A 36 30.09 14.09 -11.56
C ASP A 36 30.07 15.34 -10.68
N LYS A 37 29.10 15.39 -9.77
CA LYS A 37 28.89 16.51 -8.82
C LYS A 37 29.15 16.09 -7.38
N SER A 38 29.67 14.88 -7.15
CA SER A 38 29.81 14.30 -5.82
C SER A 38 30.69 15.11 -4.86
N ASN A 39 31.64 15.88 -5.40
CA ASN A 39 32.54 16.73 -4.62
C ASN A 39 32.16 18.22 -4.65
N ASP A 40 31.07 18.58 -5.33
CA ASP A 40 30.69 19.97 -5.52
C ASP A 40 29.80 20.45 -4.36
N ASP A 41 30.06 21.66 -3.84
CA ASP A 41 29.16 22.32 -2.89
C ASP A 41 28.02 23.01 -3.65
N VAL A 42 27.00 22.21 -3.97
CA VAL A 42 25.83 22.63 -4.75
C VAL A 42 24.64 23.05 -3.91
N LYS A 43 24.68 22.87 -2.58
CA LYS A 43 23.52 23.08 -1.70
C LYS A 43 22.92 24.47 -1.86
N SER A 44 23.73 25.51 -1.68
CA SER A 44 23.29 26.91 -1.76
C SER A 44 22.74 27.27 -3.15
N GLN A 45 23.30 26.68 -4.21
CA GLN A 45 22.86 26.90 -5.58
C GLN A 45 21.49 26.27 -5.84
N VAL A 46 21.27 25.06 -5.31
CA VAL A 46 19.97 24.36 -5.37
C VAL A 46 18.89 25.13 -4.61
N GLU A 47 19.21 25.65 -3.43
CA GLU A 47 18.28 26.47 -2.63
C GLU A 47 17.93 27.79 -3.34
N GLN A 48 18.94 28.47 -3.90
CA GLN A 48 18.73 29.70 -4.66
C GLN A 48 17.90 29.45 -5.92
N TRP A 49 18.17 28.36 -6.65
CA TRP A 49 17.41 27.94 -7.82
C TRP A 49 15.92 27.77 -7.49
N ALA A 50 15.63 27.07 -6.38
CA ALA A 50 14.28 26.87 -5.90
C ALA A 50 13.62 28.22 -5.50
N ALA A 51 14.35 29.09 -4.81
CA ALA A 51 13.88 30.41 -4.37
C ALA A 51 13.52 31.34 -5.54
N GLU A 52 14.14 31.17 -6.71
CA GLU A 52 13.77 31.86 -7.96
C GLU A 52 12.45 31.34 -8.58
N GLY A 53 11.84 30.31 -7.98
CA GLY A 53 10.60 29.70 -8.45
C GLY A 53 10.77 28.77 -9.65
N LYS A 54 12.01 28.40 -9.99
CA LYS A 54 12.31 27.46 -11.09
C LYS A 54 12.11 26.01 -10.63
N PRO A 55 11.55 25.13 -11.49
CA PRO A 55 11.44 23.71 -11.15
C PRO A 55 12.83 23.06 -11.07
N LEU A 56 12.98 22.13 -10.15
CA LEU A 56 14.16 21.27 -9.97
C LEU A 56 13.99 19.93 -10.70
N ASP A 57 13.05 19.86 -11.65
CA ASP A 57 12.72 18.62 -12.34
C ASP A 57 13.95 18.12 -13.11
N GLY A 58 14.23 16.82 -13.01
CA GLY A 58 15.30 16.13 -13.76
C GLY A 58 16.71 16.37 -13.25
N PHE A 59 16.88 17.08 -12.12
CA PHE A 59 18.20 17.37 -11.57
C PHE A 59 18.99 16.08 -11.28
N GLN A 60 20.25 16.04 -11.72
CA GLN A 60 21.19 14.94 -11.55
C GLN A 60 22.11 15.22 -10.37
N LEU A 61 21.67 14.85 -9.17
CA LEU A 61 22.31 15.12 -7.87
C LEU A 61 22.76 13.82 -7.19
N ALA A 62 23.16 12.82 -7.98
CA ALA A 62 23.66 11.56 -7.45
C ALA A 62 24.92 11.79 -6.61
N LYS A 63 24.98 11.15 -5.44
CA LYS A 63 26.11 11.13 -4.49
C LYS A 63 26.53 12.50 -3.93
N THR A 64 25.75 13.56 -4.15
CA THR A 64 26.06 14.88 -3.61
C THR A 64 25.83 14.93 -2.10
N ASN A 65 26.59 15.78 -1.39
CA ASN A 65 26.30 16.14 -0.01
C ASN A 65 25.31 17.30 0.02
N LEU A 66 24.08 17.01 0.42
CA LEU A 66 22.97 17.95 0.52
C LEU A 66 22.35 17.88 1.94
N ALA A 67 23.18 17.60 2.95
CA ALA A 67 22.74 17.61 4.33
C ALA A 67 22.21 19.01 4.69
N ASP A 68 21.11 19.04 5.44
CA ASP A 68 20.39 20.26 5.84
C ASP A 68 19.86 21.08 4.63
N LEU A 69 19.67 20.45 3.47
CA LEU A 69 19.08 21.12 2.29
C LEU A 69 17.66 21.60 2.58
N ASN A 70 17.40 22.89 2.35
CA ASN A 70 16.11 23.50 2.59
C ASN A 70 15.34 23.81 1.31
N LEU A 71 14.38 22.95 0.97
CA LEU A 71 13.45 23.13 -0.16
C LEU A 71 12.02 23.41 0.31
N VAL A 72 11.86 24.28 1.30
CA VAL A 72 10.54 24.75 1.75
C VAL A 72 10.12 26.01 0.99
N ASN A 73 9.01 25.93 0.27
CA ASN A 73 8.42 27.07 -0.44
C ASN A 73 7.63 27.97 0.53
N ARG A 74 8.33 28.90 1.19
CA ARG A 74 7.73 29.81 2.19
C ARG A 74 6.73 30.74 1.51
N GLY A 75 5.49 30.75 2.00
CA GLY A 75 4.40 31.59 1.47
C GLY A 75 3.50 30.88 0.45
N SER A 76 3.82 29.65 0.06
CA SER A 76 2.97 28.80 -0.77
C SER A 76 2.36 27.65 0.04
N LYS A 77 1.16 27.21 -0.34
CA LYS A 77 0.57 25.96 0.17
C LYS A 77 1.14 24.71 -0.52
N VAL A 78 1.84 24.90 -1.64
CA VAL A 78 2.45 23.84 -2.45
C VAL A 78 3.97 23.97 -2.38
N GLY A 79 4.69 22.87 -2.17
CA GLY A 79 6.15 22.85 -2.20
C GLY A 79 6.73 23.04 -3.60
N TYR A 80 8.05 23.01 -3.71
CA TYR A 80 8.73 23.10 -5.01
C TYR A 80 8.52 21.83 -5.85
N GLN A 81 8.70 21.95 -7.16
CA GLN A 81 8.70 20.82 -8.10
C GLN A 81 10.12 20.25 -8.20
N CYS A 82 10.29 18.96 -7.91
CA CYS A 82 11.56 18.25 -8.00
C CYS A 82 11.31 16.82 -8.53
N ARG A 83 10.55 16.72 -9.62
CA ARG A 83 10.14 15.46 -10.25
C ARG A 83 11.26 14.89 -11.09
N GLU A 84 11.32 13.57 -11.20
CA GLU A 84 12.31 12.86 -12.03
C GLU A 84 13.78 13.21 -11.71
N ALA A 85 14.05 13.79 -10.55
CA ALA A 85 15.40 14.08 -10.08
C ALA A 85 16.11 12.80 -9.61
N ASP A 86 17.42 12.73 -9.80
CA ASP A 86 18.26 11.64 -9.30
C ASP A 86 19.04 12.06 -8.06
N PHE A 87 18.71 11.46 -6.93
CA PHE A 87 19.40 11.59 -5.65
C PHE A 87 20.05 10.26 -5.25
N TYR A 88 20.42 9.42 -6.22
CA TYR A 88 21.07 8.14 -5.95
C TYR A 88 22.28 8.32 -5.02
N ARG A 89 22.23 7.71 -3.83
CA ARG A 89 23.26 7.82 -2.76
C ARG A 89 23.56 9.26 -2.28
N ALA A 90 22.68 10.23 -2.52
CA ALA A 90 22.85 11.55 -1.95
C ALA A 90 22.75 11.52 -0.41
N ASP A 91 23.41 12.46 0.25
CA ASP A 91 23.18 12.73 1.67
C ASP A 91 22.13 13.84 1.79
N LEU A 92 20.91 13.50 2.21
CA LEU A 92 19.79 14.42 2.48
C LEU A 92 19.41 14.36 3.97
N SER A 93 20.38 14.05 4.84
CA SER A 93 20.17 14.07 6.28
C SER A 93 19.73 15.46 6.73
N ASP A 94 18.76 15.50 7.64
CA ASP A 94 18.17 16.73 8.20
C ASP A 94 17.50 17.66 7.16
N ALA A 95 17.32 17.23 5.90
CA ALA A 95 16.72 18.05 4.85
C ALA A 95 15.26 18.46 5.15
N HIS A 96 14.87 19.65 4.70
CA HIS A 96 13.54 20.22 4.89
C HIS A 96 12.73 20.20 3.58
N PHE A 97 11.90 19.17 3.40
CA PHE A 97 11.15 18.93 2.16
C PHE A 97 9.63 19.06 2.33
N PHE A 98 9.16 19.94 3.22
CA PHE A 98 7.72 20.13 3.45
C PHE A 98 6.97 20.38 2.12
N GLY A 99 6.04 19.49 1.77
CA GLY A 99 5.20 19.61 0.57
C GLY A 99 5.92 19.43 -0.77
N LEU A 100 7.19 19.01 -0.78
CA LEU A 100 7.99 18.87 -2.00
C LEU A 100 7.40 17.80 -2.93
N ASP A 101 7.42 18.07 -4.23
CA ASP A 101 6.98 17.11 -5.25
C ASP A 101 8.17 16.33 -5.81
N LEU A 102 8.34 15.09 -5.35
CA LEU A 102 9.42 14.16 -5.74
C LEU A 102 8.91 13.03 -6.64
N ARG A 103 7.81 13.24 -7.37
CA ARG A 103 7.22 12.20 -8.22
C ARG A 103 8.21 11.74 -9.29
N GLY A 104 8.31 10.42 -9.46
CA GLY A 104 9.23 9.80 -10.43
C GLY A 104 10.72 9.82 -10.06
N SER A 105 11.12 10.61 -9.05
CA SER A 105 12.51 10.80 -8.64
C SER A 105 13.14 9.51 -8.09
N SER A 106 14.46 9.48 -8.03
CA SER A 106 15.24 8.36 -7.49
C SER A 106 15.89 8.76 -6.17
N LEU A 107 15.41 8.20 -5.07
CA LEU A 107 15.99 8.31 -3.72
C LEU A 107 16.74 7.03 -3.33
N MET A 108 17.14 6.22 -4.32
CA MET A 108 17.75 4.91 -4.08
C MET A 108 19.05 5.07 -3.29
N LYS A 109 19.15 4.35 -2.17
CA LYS A 109 20.29 4.39 -1.23
C LYS A 109 20.61 5.80 -0.69
N CYS A 110 19.68 6.73 -0.77
CA CYS A 110 19.82 8.08 -0.20
C CYS A 110 19.74 8.02 1.32
N LYS A 111 20.47 8.89 2.01
CA LYS A 111 20.26 9.13 3.45
C LYS A 111 19.21 10.22 3.62
N LEU A 112 18.11 9.91 4.30
CA LEU A 112 17.05 10.86 4.66
C LEU A 112 16.90 10.91 6.18
N VAL A 113 18.00 10.71 6.90
CA VAL A 113 18.00 10.61 8.36
C VAL A 113 17.50 11.93 8.93
N SER A 114 16.49 11.88 9.82
CA SER A 114 15.86 13.08 10.41
C SER A 114 15.22 14.07 9.42
N ALA A 115 15.13 13.74 8.12
CA ALA A 115 14.55 14.63 7.12
C ALA A 115 13.06 14.88 7.36
N ASN A 116 12.60 16.10 7.08
CA ASN A 116 11.19 16.46 7.14
C ASN A 116 10.51 16.17 5.79
N LEU A 117 9.81 15.03 5.69
CA LEU A 117 9.05 14.62 4.50
C LEU A 117 7.53 14.85 4.65
N HIS A 118 7.12 15.72 5.58
CA HIS A 118 5.70 16.01 5.81
C HIS A 118 5.04 16.54 4.52
N CYS A 119 3.89 15.97 4.14
CA CYS A 119 3.14 16.32 2.92
C CYS A 119 3.89 16.12 1.58
N VAL A 120 5.01 15.39 1.55
CA VAL A 120 5.76 15.12 0.31
C VAL A 120 4.98 14.20 -0.63
N ARG A 121 5.15 14.39 -1.94
CA ARG A 121 4.61 13.50 -2.97
C ARG A 121 5.71 12.58 -3.51
N LEU A 122 5.54 11.27 -3.32
CA LEU A 122 6.50 10.22 -3.68
C LEU A 122 5.94 9.23 -4.72
N GLU A 123 4.84 9.55 -5.40
CA GLU A 123 4.28 8.69 -6.45
C GLU A 123 5.35 8.33 -7.50
N GLY A 124 5.55 7.03 -7.73
CA GLY A 124 6.54 6.54 -8.69
C GLY A 124 8.01 6.80 -8.31
N CYS A 125 8.29 7.23 -7.08
CA CYS A 125 9.65 7.42 -6.59
C CYS A 125 10.34 6.06 -6.32
N ASN A 126 11.65 5.98 -6.56
CA ASN A 126 12.47 4.83 -6.16
C ASN A 126 13.04 5.05 -4.75
N LEU A 127 12.56 4.26 -3.78
CA LEU A 127 13.02 4.32 -2.38
C LEU A 127 13.90 3.11 -1.97
N LEU A 128 14.39 2.32 -2.93
CA LEU A 128 15.15 1.10 -2.63
C LEU A 128 16.41 1.43 -1.82
N GLY A 129 16.52 0.87 -0.62
CA GLY A 129 17.65 1.08 0.28
C GLY A 129 17.76 2.50 0.85
N ALA A 130 16.74 3.36 0.70
CA ALA A 130 16.73 4.68 1.32
C ALA A 130 16.68 4.56 2.86
N ASP A 131 17.52 5.34 3.56
CA ASP A 131 17.51 5.39 5.02
C ASP A 131 16.55 6.49 5.50
N LEU A 132 15.34 6.09 5.91
CA LEU A 132 14.30 6.98 6.45
C LEU A 132 14.37 7.12 7.98
N SER A 133 15.49 6.74 8.62
CA SER A 133 15.60 6.75 10.08
C SER A 133 15.33 8.13 10.67
N ARG A 134 14.36 8.22 11.59
CA ARG A 134 13.89 9.49 12.21
C ARG A 134 13.29 10.51 11.24
N ALA A 135 13.11 10.19 9.96
CA ALA A 135 12.41 11.05 9.02
C ALA A 135 10.94 11.21 9.42
N ARG A 136 10.35 12.40 9.25
CA ARG A 136 8.93 12.67 9.50
C ARG A 136 8.10 12.22 8.30
N LEU A 137 7.26 11.19 8.48
CA LEU A 137 6.53 10.53 7.38
C LEU A 137 5.00 10.81 7.34
N GLU A 138 4.57 11.88 8.01
CA GLU A 138 3.17 12.27 8.10
C GLU A 138 2.65 12.82 6.76
N ASN A 139 1.41 12.47 6.41
CA ASN A 139 0.70 13.00 5.24
C ASN A 139 1.41 12.84 3.89
N ILE A 140 2.32 11.86 3.75
CA ILE A 140 2.98 11.57 2.48
C ILE A 140 1.98 11.02 1.46
N ASP A 141 2.01 11.56 0.25
CA ASP A 141 1.34 10.99 -0.92
C ASP A 141 2.25 9.93 -1.56
N TRP A 142 2.03 8.66 -1.19
CA TRP A 142 2.77 7.51 -1.73
C TRP A 142 2.36 7.11 -3.15
N GLY A 143 1.26 7.68 -3.68
CA GLY A 143 0.58 7.19 -4.87
C GLY A 143 -0.12 5.83 -4.70
N SER A 144 -0.75 5.36 -5.78
CA SER A 144 -1.46 4.06 -5.78
C SER A 144 -0.49 2.86 -5.73
N GLU A 145 0.63 2.96 -6.44
CA GLU A 145 1.61 1.90 -6.65
C GLU A 145 3.05 2.41 -6.57
N LEU A 146 3.93 1.61 -5.97
CA LEU A 146 5.37 1.91 -5.95
C LEU A 146 5.99 1.69 -7.34
N LYS A 147 7.12 2.35 -7.63
CA LYS A 147 7.82 2.23 -8.92
C LYS A 147 8.14 0.77 -9.26
N GLN A 148 8.75 0.05 -8.33
CA GLN A 148 9.10 -1.37 -8.49
C GLN A 148 7.87 -2.26 -8.61
N GLU A 149 6.75 -1.95 -7.93
CA GLU A 149 5.49 -2.70 -8.08
C GLU A 149 5.01 -2.65 -9.53
N ARG A 150 4.99 -1.45 -10.12
CA ARG A 150 4.59 -1.24 -11.52
C ARG A 150 5.52 -1.97 -12.48
N GLN A 151 6.83 -1.86 -12.27
CA GLN A 151 7.84 -2.52 -13.09
C GLN A 151 7.76 -4.04 -12.98
N ALA A 152 7.50 -4.60 -11.80
CA ALA A 152 7.37 -6.04 -11.58
C ALA A 152 6.16 -6.62 -12.32
N ARG A 153 5.02 -5.90 -12.32
CA ARG A 153 3.85 -6.28 -13.11
C ARG A 153 4.12 -6.24 -14.60
N GLN A 154 4.79 -5.19 -15.08
CA GLN A 154 5.19 -5.08 -16.49
C GLN A 154 6.15 -6.19 -16.92
N ALA A 155 7.17 -6.50 -16.11
CA ALA A 155 8.11 -7.60 -16.36
C ALA A 155 7.38 -8.94 -16.44
N LYS A 156 6.47 -9.19 -15.50
CA LYS A 156 5.63 -10.40 -15.49
C LYS A 156 4.73 -10.50 -16.72
N GLN A 157 4.12 -9.40 -17.17
CA GLN A 157 3.31 -9.35 -18.39
C GLN A 157 4.13 -9.65 -19.64
N LYS A 158 5.40 -9.21 -19.67
CA LYS A 158 6.36 -9.52 -20.74
C LYS A 158 6.94 -10.94 -20.69
N GLY A 159 6.57 -11.74 -19.69
CA GLY A 159 7.10 -13.10 -19.50
C GLY A 159 8.49 -13.16 -18.85
N ASP A 160 9.07 -12.03 -18.46
CA ASP A 160 10.36 -11.97 -17.77
C ASP A 160 10.16 -12.25 -16.27
N LEU A 161 10.05 -13.54 -15.95
CA LEU A 161 9.77 -14.00 -14.59
C LEU A 161 10.92 -13.72 -13.61
N HIS A 162 12.16 -13.83 -14.07
CA HIS A 162 13.35 -13.58 -13.23
C HIS A 162 13.42 -12.11 -12.82
N LYS A 163 13.26 -11.18 -13.77
CA LYS A 163 13.21 -9.75 -13.46
C LYS A 163 12.02 -9.41 -12.58
N ALA A 164 10.86 -10.02 -12.83
CA ALA A 164 9.69 -9.80 -11.99
C ALA A 164 9.94 -10.24 -10.54
N GLU A 165 10.57 -11.41 -10.32
CA GLU A 165 10.90 -11.92 -8.99
C GLU A 165 11.87 -10.99 -8.23
N SER A 166 12.93 -10.54 -8.90
CA SER A 166 13.87 -9.55 -8.34
C SER A 166 13.16 -8.25 -7.95
N LEU A 167 12.29 -7.72 -8.82
CA LEU A 167 11.52 -6.51 -8.52
C LEU A 167 10.51 -6.73 -7.38
N TRP A 168 9.95 -7.94 -7.22
CA TRP A 168 9.10 -8.27 -6.07
C TRP A 168 9.87 -8.28 -4.74
N GLN A 169 11.14 -8.67 -4.76
CA GLN A 169 12.02 -8.61 -3.59
C GLN A 169 12.35 -7.15 -3.23
N GLU A 170 12.72 -6.34 -4.21
CA GLU A 170 13.02 -4.93 -4.00
C GLU A 170 11.83 -4.16 -3.41
N VAL A 171 10.63 -4.35 -3.97
CA VAL A 171 9.44 -3.65 -3.46
C VAL A 171 9.01 -4.13 -2.08
N GLU A 172 9.24 -5.42 -1.75
CA GLU A 172 9.02 -5.94 -0.39
C GLU A 172 9.94 -5.24 0.60
N GLU A 173 11.23 -5.08 0.27
CA GLU A 173 12.20 -4.39 1.11
C GLU A 173 11.81 -2.93 1.36
N VAL A 174 11.39 -2.22 0.31
CA VAL A 174 10.90 -0.84 0.42
C VAL A 174 9.68 -0.77 1.36
N CYS A 175 8.69 -1.64 1.17
CA CYS A 175 7.50 -1.68 2.03
C CYS A 175 7.86 -1.98 3.49
N ARG A 176 8.79 -2.90 3.73
CA ARG A 176 9.26 -3.23 5.08
C ARG A 176 9.96 -2.05 5.75
N GLY A 177 10.81 -1.33 5.01
CA GLY A 177 11.50 -0.14 5.49
C GLY A 177 10.52 0.95 5.91
N ILE A 178 9.58 1.29 5.03
CA ILE A 178 8.53 2.29 5.30
C ILE A 178 7.68 1.87 6.49
N ARG A 179 7.17 0.63 6.51
CA ARG A 179 6.35 0.11 7.61
C ARG A 179 7.05 0.26 8.96
N LYS A 180 8.29 -0.21 9.08
CA LYS A 180 9.04 -0.14 10.36
C LYS A 180 9.19 1.30 10.84
N GLN A 181 9.41 2.24 9.92
CA GLN A 181 9.59 3.64 10.26
C GLN A 181 8.28 4.34 10.61
N CYS A 182 7.17 3.95 9.98
CA CYS A 182 5.82 4.38 10.37
C CYS A 182 5.42 3.81 11.75
N GLU A 183 5.70 2.53 12.03
CA GLU A 183 5.42 1.90 13.34
C GLU A 183 6.15 2.63 14.48
N LYS A 184 7.42 3.01 14.28
CA LYS A 184 8.20 3.77 15.27
C LYS A 184 7.64 5.16 15.55
N GLN A 185 6.89 5.75 14.61
CA GLN A 185 6.29 7.08 14.73
C GLN A 185 4.82 7.04 15.18
N GLY A 186 4.23 5.86 15.37
CA GLY A 186 2.80 5.74 15.67
C GLY A 186 1.89 5.98 14.46
N LEU A 187 2.42 5.93 13.23
CA LEU A 187 1.65 6.08 11.99
C LEU A 187 1.03 4.73 11.58
N PHE A 188 0.18 4.18 12.44
CA PHE A 188 -0.26 2.79 12.36
C PHE A 188 -1.16 2.46 11.16
N GLU A 189 -1.94 3.42 10.67
CA GLU A 189 -2.73 3.22 9.45
C GLU A 189 -1.83 3.01 8.23
N THR A 190 -0.86 3.89 8.04
CA THR A 190 0.14 3.81 6.96
C THR A 190 1.00 2.56 7.12
N ALA A 191 1.43 2.25 8.34
CA ALA A 191 2.15 1.02 8.64
C ALA A 191 1.37 -0.24 8.25
N GLY A 192 0.08 -0.31 8.61
CA GLY A 192 -0.81 -1.43 8.26
C GLY A 192 -1.05 -1.56 6.75
N MET A 193 -1.15 -0.43 6.03
CA MET A 193 -1.20 -0.42 4.57
C MET A 193 0.07 -1.04 3.96
N PHE A 194 1.25 -0.61 4.40
CA PHE A 194 2.52 -1.15 3.91
C PHE A 194 2.79 -2.58 4.37
N PHE A 195 2.29 -2.99 5.54
CA PHE A 195 2.32 -4.39 5.98
C PHE A 195 1.54 -5.31 5.03
N LYS A 196 0.32 -4.91 4.65
CA LYS A 196 -0.48 -5.66 3.67
C LYS A 196 0.23 -5.76 2.32
N LYS A 197 0.88 -4.68 1.87
CA LYS A 197 1.69 -4.67 0.64
C LYS A 197 2.90 -5.61 0.77
N GLU A 198 3.69 -5.51 1.85
CA GLU A 198 4.83 -6.39 2.15
C GLU A 198 4.43 -7.89 2.07
N MET A 199 3.37 -8.28 2.79
CA MET A 199 2.88 -9.66 2.80
C MET A 199 2.40 -10.14 1.43
N ARG A 200 1.78 -9.26 0.64
CA ARG A 200 1.35 -9.56 -0.73
C ARG A 200 2.53 -9.78 -1.67
N PHE A 201 3.58 -8.97 -1.57
CA PHE A 201 4.77 -9.11 -2.41
C PHE A 201 5.58 -10.33 -2.03
N ARG A 202 5.72 -10.63 -0.74
CA ARG A 202 6.30 -11.90 -0.25
C ARG A 202 5.55 -13.12 -0.81
N ARG A 203 4.22 -13.07 -0.86
CA ARG A 203 3.41 -14.12 -1.50
C ARG A 203 3.67 -14.24 -3.00
N TYR A 204 3.97 -13.15 -3.71
CA TYR A 204 4.22 -13.20 -5.15
C TYR A 204 5.50 -13.94 -5.51
N GLN A 205 6.49 -13.93 -4.63
CA GLN A 205 7.75 -14.69 -4.74
C GLN A 205 7.58 -16.19 -4.46
N MET A 206 6.47 -16.62 -3.84
CA MET A 206 6.24 -18.05 -3.56
C MET A 206 5.89 -18.83 -4.83
N PRO A 207 6.28 -20.12 -4.94
CA PRO A 207 5.88 -20.99 -6.05
C PRO A 207 4.36 -21.03 -6.23
N LYS A 208 3.90 -21.05 -7.49
CA LYS A 208 2.46 -20.96 -7.82
C LYS A 208 1.61 -22.08 -7.19
N MET A 209 2.14 -23.30 -7.16
CA MET A 209 1.44 -24.50 -6.66
C MET A 209 1.80 -24.84 -5.19
N SER A 210 2.29 -23.86 -4.41
CA SER A 210 2.64 -24.09 -3.01
C SER A 210 1.45 -23.90 -2.08
N MET A 211 1.27 -24.84 -1.14
CA MET A 211 0.29 -24.71 -0.04
C MET A 211 0.49 -23.44 0.78
N GLN A 212 1.73 -22.98 0.93
CA GLN A 212 2.03 -21.72 1.63
C GLN A 212 1.44 -20.51 0.90
N ARG A 213 1.47 -20.52 -0.44
CA ARG A 213 0.90 -19.45 -1.27
C ARG A 213 -0.62 -19.42 -1.16
N VAL A 214 -1.25 -20.59 -1.20
CA VAL A 214 -2.71 -20.75 -1.02
C VAL A 214 -3.11 -20.26 0.36
N LEU A 215 -2.46 -20.72 1.42
CA LEU A 215 -2.75 -20.29 2.80
C LEU A 215 -2.57 -18.77 2.97
N SER A 216 -1.49 -18.19 2.44
CA SER A 216 -1.28 -16.73 2.47
C SER A 216 -2.39 -15.97 1.70
N LYS A 217 -2.92 -16.54 0.61
CA LYS A 217 -4.05 -15.95 -0.10
C LYS A 217 -5.35 -16.04 0.68
N LEU A 218 -5.61 -17.17 1.36
CA LEU A 218 -6.77 -17.34 2.22
C LEU A 218 -6.75 -16.34 3.39
N VAL A 219 -5.60 -16.16 4.05
CA VAL A 219 -5.44 -15.17 5.15
C VAL A 219 -5.65 -13.72 4.66
N ASP A 220 -5.17 -13.36 3.47
CA ASP A 220 -5.43 -12.04 2.87
C ASP A 220 -6.93 -11.82 2.62
N ILE A 221 -7.62 -12.80 2.04
CA ILE A 221 -9.07 -12.72 1.78
C ILE A 221 -9.84 -12.59 3.09
N PHE A 222 -9.54 -13.43 4.07
CA PHE A 222 -10.31 -13.57 5.29
C PHE A 222 -10.16 -12.38 6.25
N CYS A 223 -8.95 -11.87 6.48
CA CYS A 223 -8.70 -10.81 7.46
C CYS A 223 -7.68 -9.75 7.02
N GLY A 224 -7.26 -9.77 5.76
CA GLY A 224 -6.27 -8.83 5.25
C GLY A 224 -4.94 -8.93 5.99
N TYR A 225 -4.49 -10.14 6.34
CA TYR A 225 -3.34 -10.40 7.21
C TYR A 225 -3.48 -9.85 8.63
N GLY A 226 -4.73 -9.75 9.11
CA GLY A 226 -5.06 -9.25 10.44
C GLY A 226 -4.90 -7.74 10.58
N GLU A 227 -5.13 -7.00 9.49
CA GLU A 227 -5.14 -5.53 9.44
C GLU A 227 -6.50 -4.95 9.03
N ASP A 228 -7.49 -5.79 8.71
CA ASP A 228 -8.76 -5.37 8.11
C ASP A 228 -9.96 -6.07 8.79
N PRO A 229 -10.50 -5.49 9.89
CA PRO A 229 -11.59 -6.10 10.64
C PRO A 229 -12.90 -6.19 9.83
N LEU A 230 -13.11 -5.26 8.88
CA LEU A 230 -14.30 -5.29 8.02
C LEU A 230 -14.35 -6.54 7.15
N ARG A 231 -13.20 -7.05 6.67
CA ARG A 231 -13.15 -8.32 5.93
C ARG A 231 -13.62 -9.50 6.78
N VAL A 232 -13.29 -9.51 8.07
CA VAL A 232 -13.73 -10.56 9.00
C VAL A 232 -15.26 -10.51 9.15
N VAL A 233 -15.82 -9.31 9.35
CA VAL A 233 -17.28 -9.13 9.44
C VAL A 233 -18.00 -9.58 8.16
N LEU A 234 -17.50 -9.18 6.99
CA LEU A 234 -18.06 -9.58 5.71
C LEU A 234 -17.98 -11.10 5.50
N PHE A 235 -16.87 -11.73 5.90
CA PHE A 235 -16.76 -13.19 5.87
C PHE A 235 -17.77 -13.86 6.81
N SER A 236 -17.95 -13.33 8.03
CA SER A 236 -18.94 -13.85 8.98
C SER A 236 -20.36 -13.80 8.41
N ILE A 237 -20.75 -12.67 7.82
CA ILE A 237 -22.05 -12.51 7.15
C ILE A 237 -22.20 -13.52 5.99
N PHE A 238 -21.15 -13.66 5.18
CA PHE A 238 -21.16 -14.64 4.08
C PHE A 238 -21.32 -16.07 4.59
N LEU A 239 -20.59 -16.46 5.64
CA LEU A 239 -20.67 -17.81 6.21
C LEU A 239 -22.07 -18.08 6.76
N ILE A 240 -22.65 -17.13 7.49
CA ILE A 240 -24.02 -17.21 8.03
C ILE A 240 -25.01 -17.42 6.88
N LEU A 241 -24.97 -16.58 5.84
CA LEU A 241 -25.90 -16.71 4.71
C LEU A 241 -25.72 -18.01 3.92
N ALA A 242 -24.49 -18.50 3.79
CA ALA A 242 -24.19 -19.76 3.12
C ALA A 242 -24.73 -20.97 3.92
N CYS A 243 -24.53 -20.98 5.24
CA CYS A 243 -25.08 -22.00 6.14
C CYS A 243 -26.61 -21.93 6.19
N ALA A 244 -27.20 -20.75 6.32
CA ALA A 244 -28.65 -20.53 6.26
C ALA A 244 -29.26 -21.08 4.98
N SER A 245 -28.62 -20.84 3.83
CA SER A 245 -29.06 -21.40 2.55
C SER A 245 -29.01 -22.93 2.57
N ALA A 246 -27.94 -23.52 3.12
CA ALA A 246 -27.83 -24.97 3.26
C ALA A 246 -28.92 -25.56 4.18
N TYR A 247 -29.22 -24.92 5.31
CA TYR A 247 -30.29 -25.37 6.22
C TYR A 247 -31.67 -25.30 5.58
N PHE A 248 -31.94 -24.25 4.80
CA PHE A 248 -33.18 -24.09 4.06
C PHE A 248 -33.37 -25.23 3.03
N PHE A 249 -32.32 -25.59 2.28
CA PHE A 249 -32.42 -26.70 1.31
C PHE A 249 -32.45 -28.10 1.94
N LEU A 250 -31.86 -28.24 3.12
CA LEU A 250 -31.88 -29.50 3.88
C LEU A 250 -33.14 -29.65 4.75
N ASP A 251 -34.07 -28.69 4.67
CA ASP A 251 -35.34 -28.68 5.40
C ASP A 251 -35.13 -28.91 6.91
N THR A 252 -34.13 -28.23 7.48
CA THR A 252 -33.71 -28.45 8.88
C THR A 252 -34.69 -27.86 9.89
N THR A 253 -35.53 -26.93 9.44
CA THR A 253 -36.47 -26.13 10.24
C THR A 253 -37.87 -26.74 10.31
N SER A 254 -38.14 -27.84 9.59
CA SER A 254 -39.47 -28.48 9.51
C SER A 254 -39.89 -29.28 10.75
N ALA A 255 -39.03 -29.41 11.76
CA ALA A 255 -39.35 -30.14 12.99
C ALA A 255 -40.38 -29.42 13.88
N ASN A 256 -40.50 -28.08 13.79
CA ASN A 256 -41.51 -27.27 14.47
C ASN A 256 -41.90 -26.08 13.55
N PRO A 257 -42.85 -26.26 12.61
CA PRO A 257 -43.21 -25.19 11.69
C PRO A 257 -43.90 -24.04 12.45
N ILE A 258 -43.16 -22.97 12.69
CA ILE A 258 -43.68 -21.74 13.34
C ILE A 258 -44.77 -21.09 12.47
N TYR A 259 -44.73 -21.30 11.15
CA TYR A 259 -45.62 -20.71 10.15
C TYR A 259 -46.47 -21.75 9.41
N ALA A 260 -46.97 -22.79 10.11
CA ALA A 260 -47.73 -23.88 9.51
C ALA A 260 -48.97 -23.44 8.70
N ASP A 261 -49.57 -22.30 9.05
CA ASP A 261 -50.76 -21.75 8.38
C ASP A 261 -50.45 -20.88 7.15
N MET A 262 -49.17 -20.59 6.88
CA MET A 262 -48.76 -19.79 5.72
C MET A 262 -48.53 -20.65 4.49
N THR A 263 -49.06 -20.20 3.34
CA THR A 263 -48.87 -20.87 2.05
C THR A 263 -48.30 -19.91 0.99
N GLY A 264 -47.67 -20.46 -0.05
CA GLY A 264 -47.12 -19.69 -1.17
C GLY A 264 -45.73 -19.08 -0.92
N TRP A 265 -45.35 -18.06 -1.70
CA TRP A 265 -43.99 -17.48 -1.65
C TRP A 265 -43.60 -16.89 -0.29
N LYS A 266 -44.57 -16.42 0.49
CA LYS A 266 -44.35 -15.88 1.84
C LYS A 266 -43.84 -16.96 2.78
N PHE A 267 -44.35 -18.19 2.68
CA PHE A 267 -43.88 -19.33 3.46
C PHE A 267 -42.38 -19.54 3.27
N TYR A 268 -41.92 -19.67 2.01
CA TYR A 268 -40.50 -19.87 1.70
C TYR A 268 -39.61 -18.71 2.17
N LEU A 269 -40.10 -17.47 2.10
CA LEU A 269 -39.38 -16.31 2.62
C LEU A 269 -39.18 -16.39 4.14
N PHE A 270 -40.27 -16.64 4.90
CA PHE A 270 -40.19 -16.75 6.36
C PHE A 270 -39.36 -17.96 6.80
N GLU A 271 -39.44 -19.06 6.08
CA GLU A 271 -38.64 -20.26 6.36
C GLU A 271 -37.15 -20.02 6.10
N PHE A 272 -36.80 -19.29 5.05
CA PHE A 272 -35.42 -18.85 4.83
C PHE A 272 -34.94 -17.89 5.93
N LEU A 273 -35.78 -16.94 6.36
CA LEU A 273 -35.43 -16.06 7.50
C LEU A 273 -35.26 -16.85 8.81
N ASN A 274 -36.04 -17.91 9.00
CA ASN A 274 -35.89 -18.82 10.14
C ASN A 274 -34.56 -19.58 10.08
N ALA A 275 -34.15 -20.04 8.88
CA ALA A 275 -32.84 -20.64 8.66
C ALA A 275 -31.68 -19.65 8.88
N VAL A 276 -31.86 -18.37 8.52
CA VAL A 276 -30.89 -17.29 8.84
C VAL A 276 -30.79 -17.09 10.34
N TYR A 277 -31.92 -17.01 11.04
CA TYR A 277 -31.94 -16.90 12.51
C TYR A 277 -31.22 -18.09 13.17
N PHE A 278 -31.51 -19.33 12.74
CA PHE A 278 -30.81 -20.52 13.23
C PHE A 278 -29.30 -20.48 13.00
N SER A 279 -28.88 -20.06 11.81
CA SER A 279 -27.47 -19.89 11.45
C SER A 279 -26.78 -18.82 12.32
N VAL A 280 -27.41 -17.67 12.56
CA VAL A 280 -26.86 -16.62 13.45
C VAL A 280 -26.64 -17.15 14.87
N VAL A 281 -27.63 -17.86 15.43
CA VAL A 281 -27.55 -18.43 16.79
C VAL A 281 -26.49 -19.53 16.87
N THR A 282 -26.34 -20.32 15.81
CA THR A 282 -25.33 -21.39 15.70
C THR A 282 -23.92 -20.81 15.56
N PHE A 283 -23.74 -19.84 14.67
CA PHE A 283 -22.48 -19.12 14.44
C PHE A 283 -22.00 -18.41 15.71
N THR A 284 -22.91 -17.76 16.44
CA THR A 284 -22.59 -17.09 17.71
C THR A 284 -22.47 -18.05 18.90
N THR A 285 -22.73 -19.35 18.69
CA THR A 285 -22.71 -20.40 19.71
C THR A 285 -23.68 -20.17 20.88
N LEU A 286 -24.72 -19.35 20.69
CA LEU A 286 -25.72 -19.06 21.72
C LEU A 286 -26.68 -20.24 21.98
N GLY A 287 -27.10 -20.95 20.93
CA GLY A 287 -27.87 -22.19 21.02
C GLY A 287 -29.18 -22.12 21.82
N TYR A 288 -30.19 -21.39 21.34
CA TYR A 288 -31.48 -21.24 22.04
C TYR A 288 -32.33 -22.52 22.11
N GLY A 289 -32.04 -23.55 21.30
CA GLY A 289 -32.66 -24.88 21.39
C GLY A 289 -34.09 -24.97 20.81
N ASP A 290 -34.57 -23.92 20.17
CA ASP A 290 -35.84 -23.84 19.45
C ASP A 290 -35.82 -24.61 18.12
N ILE A 291 -34.67 -24.64 17.45
CA ILE A 291 -34.44 -25.38 16.20
C ILE A 291 -33.33 -26.41 16.42
N SER A 292 -33.61 -27.66 16.05
CA SER A 292 -32.67 -28.77 16.23
C SER A 292 -32.31 -29.38 14.88
N PRO A 293 -31.03 -29.38 14.47
CA PRO A 293 -30.66 -29.92 13.19
C PRO A 293 -30.77 -31.44 13.14
N VAL A 294 -31.26 -31.96 12.02
CA VAL A 294 -31.41 -33.39 11.74
C VAL A 294 -30.55 -33.81 10.55
N GLY A 295 -30.18 -35.09 10.49
CA GLY A 295 -29.38 -35.64 9.40
C GLY A 295 -28.06 -34.89 9.16
N MET A 296 -27.80 -34.53 7.90
CA MET A 296 -26.57 -33.86 7.47
C MET A 296 -26.40 -32.44 8.04
N ALA A 297 -27.49 -31.77 8.40
CA ALA A 297 -27.45 -30.42 8.95
C ALA A 297 -26.70 -30.35 10.30
N ARG A 298 -26.62 -31.46 11.04
CA ARG A 298 -25.85 -31.56 12.29
C ARG A 298 -24.36 -31.30 12.07
N PHE A 299 -23.81 -31.85 10.99
CA PHE A 299 -22.41 -31.65 10.65
C PHE A 299 -22.12 -30.21 10.22
N ILE A 300 -23.05 -29.60 9.47
CA ILE A 300 -22.97 -28.19 9.06
C ILE A 300 -23.02 -27.28 10.28
N ALA A 301 -23.96 -27.53 11.21
CA ALA A 301 -24.09 -26.75 12.45
C ALA A 301 -22.86 -26.87 13.35
N ALA A 302 -22.29 -28.07 13.50
CA ALA A 302 -21.05 -28.26 14.25
C ALA A 302 -19.87 -27.51 13.62
N LEU A 303 -19.73 -27.55 12.29
CA LEU A 303 -18.69 -26.83 11.57
C LEU A 303 -18.88 -25.31 11.64
N GLU A 304 -20.12 -24.84 11.49
CA GLU A 304 -20.48 -23.43 11.59
C GLU A 304 -20.19 -22.87 12.98
N ALA A 305 -20.58 -23.58 14.06
CA ALA A 305 -20.29 -23.18 15.43
C ALA A 305 -18.77 -23.10 15.69
N PHE A 306 -18.02 -24.10 15.21
CA PHE A 306 -16.56 -24.09 15.31
C PHE A 306 -15.93 -22.90 14.57
N LEU A 307 -16.30 -22.69 13.31
CA LEU A 307 -15.81 -21.55 12.52
C LEU A 307 -16.25 -20.22 13.14
N GLY A 308 -17.49 -20.12 13.61
CA GLY A 308 -18.06 -18.94 14.28
C GLY A 308 -17.25 -18.52 15.50
N SER A 309 -16.98 -19.44 16.42
CA SER A 309 -16.12 -19.16 17.59
C SER A 309 -14.72 -18.67 17.20
N PHE A 310 -14.09 -19.26 16.17
CA PHE A 310 -12.78 -18.83 15.67
C PHE A 310 -12.82 -17.45 15.00
N THR A 311 -13.82 -17.21 14.14
CA THR A 311 -14.00 -15.91 13.45
C THR A 311 -14.26 -14.78 14.45
N MET A 312 -15.05 -15.04 15.51
CA MET A 312 -15.29 -14.05 16.55
C MET A 312 -14.04 -13.73 17.36
N ALA A 313 -13.27 -14.74 17.75
CA ALA A 313 -11.98 -14.52 18.41
C ALA A 313 -11.02 -13.72 17.53
N LEU A 314 -10.94 -14.05 16.23
CA LEU A 314 -10.12 -13.31 15.28
C LEU A 314 -10.61 -11.86 15.11
N PHE A 315 -11.92 -11.63 15.03
CA PHE A 315 -12.48 -10.29 14.94
C PHE A 315 -12.03 -9.43 16.11
N VAL A 316 -12.13 -9.95 17.34
CA VAL A 316 -11.66 -9.24 18.54
C VAL A 316 -10.16 -8.92 18.44
N VAL A 317 -9.33 -9.89 18.06
CA VAL A 317 -7.88 -9.67 17.93
C VAL A 317 -7.55 -8.61 16.88
N VAL A 318 -8.17 -8.68 15.69
CA VAL A 318 -7.92 -7.74 14.60
C VAL A 318 -8.46 -6.35 14.95
N PHE A 319 -9.63 -6.29 15.59
CA PHE A 319 -10.23 -5.04 16.05
C PHE A 319 -9.39 -4.36 17.12
N VAL A 320 -8.99 -5.10 18.17
CA VAL A 320 -8.12 -4.59 19.23
C VAL A 320 -6.81 -4.12 18.63
N LYS A 321 -6.14 -4.94 17.81
CA LYS A 321 -4.89 -4.56 17.14
C LYS A 321 -5.04 -3.28 16.31
N LYS A 322 -6.19 -3.05 15.67
CA LYS A 322 -6.46 -1.86 14.87
C LYS A 322 -6.75 -0.61 15.71
N MET A 323 -7.27 -0.77 16.93
CA MET A 323 -7.63 0.32 17.84
C MET A 323 -6.51 0.68 18.82
N THR A 324 -5.68 -0.28 19.22
CA THR A 324 -4.61 -0.10 20.22
C THR A 324 -3.23 0.18 19.63
N ARG A 325 -3.09 -0.01 18.32
CA ARG A 325 -1.96 0.54 17.56
C ARG A 325 -2.42 1.90 17.07
#